data_AF-A0ABD6BJC1-F1
#
_entry.id   AF-A0ABD6BJC1-F1
#
_cell.length_a   1.000
_cell.length_b   1.000
_cell.length_c   1.000
_cell.angle_alpha   90.00
_cell.angle_beta   90.00
_cell.angle_gamma   90.00
#
_symmetry.space_group_name_H-M   'P 1'
#
loop_
_entity.id
_entity.type
_entity.pdbx_description
1 polymer ?
#
loop_
_entity_poly.entity_id
_entity_poly.type
_entity_poly.pdbx_seq_one_letter_code
_entity_poly.pdbx_strand_id
1 'polypeptide(L)'
;MVAAASVGMLLVAGDMMSDAEQQSENERIEQSFTELSQQMSTVAMDSDAPRSMAFDAGEKGAIAKTDTARINITGDGIDESIRVGAIEYEGDDGTKLAYQAGGVFRETGAKTRVVSGPPLKYNPSTHTFSFPIVKLDKETELSSGDVRFDRTNNSTAYSDSIYVEQSPIQINITSEYCVGWQTYFEEETNQIDGEAIQKSCNEGKQDTLRVELGRLDIEEGTFENGVVVNSASGKTGETPGEGEGGSSMDITERPGPGPASIDKTIDQMVSDMKDDDNVTDFNEVDKTEDVESGAYFVENETISEERVFDLEDGNITLVVEDELIVNDMLRVENAEQPGANHSLQVYVRDGMKIDGEACVDDCSDDDDDSRHLQVYGTSDTHFGVGTGRSYFEGIIYAPSGDESWDEENKYFEKTAQLVMKSKTDIDGSAVVSSIHVKTGKGSTSVSYDESLDSFSPEMNPNGYVFPPRLSYLNLAEHSIEVKNT
;
A
#
# COMPACT_ATOMS: atom_id res chain seq x y z
N MET A 1 44.15 -44.67 -62.63
CA MET A 1 44.23 -43.84 -61.41
C MET A 1 43.13 -42.80 -61.55
N VAL A 2 41.98 -43.05 -60.91
CA VAL A 2 40.76 -42.26 -61.08
C VAL A 2 40.71 -41.23 -59.97
N ALA A 3 40.53 -39.97 -60.36
CA ALA A 3 40.27 -38.83 -59.50
C ALA A 3 39.00 -39.05 -58.66
N ALA A 4 39.07 -38.79 -57.36
CA ALA A 4 37.89 -38.63 -56.52
C ALA A 4 38.24 -37.85 -55.24
N ALA A 5 37.28 -37.05 -54.82
CA ALA A 5 37.13 -36.39 -53.51
C ALA A 5 37.84 -35.04 -53.31
N SER A 6 37.22 -33.99 -53.84
CA SER A 6 37.23 -32.66 -53.21
C SER A 6 35.92 -31.93 -53.49
N VAL A 7 34.81 -32.45 -52.96
CA VAL A 7 33.55 -31.72 -52.79
C VAL A 7 32.99 -32.17 -51.44
N GLY A 8 33.12 -31.34 -50.42
CA GLY A 8 32.68 -31.71 -49.07
C GLY A 8 33.09 -30.70 -48.00
N MET A 9 32.88 -29.40 -48.25
CA MET A 9 33.00 -28.34 -47.24
C MET A 9 32.16 -27.12 -47.68
N LEU A 10 30.84 -27.26 -47.74
CA LEU A 10 29.93 -26.16 -48.11
C LEU A 10 28.49 -26.36 -47.61
N LEU A 11 28.29 -26.99 -46.44
CA LEU A 11 26.95 -27.31 -45.91
C LEU A 11 26.77 -27.02 -44.41
N VAL A 12 27.51 -26.07 -43.84
CA VAL A 12 27.31 -25.59 -42.45
C VAL A 12 27.21 -24.07 -42.36
N ALA A 13 27.04 -23.38 -43.50
CA ALA A 13 26.96 -21.91 -43.55
C ALA A 13 25.52 -21.38 -43.73
N GLY A 14 24.52 -22.26 -43.94
CA GLY A 14 23.13 -21.85 -44.16
C GLY A 14 22.43 -21.42 -42.88
N ASP A 15 22.43 -22.30 -41.87
CA ASP A 15 21.71 -22.07 -40.61
C ASP A 15 22.25 -20.85 -39.84
N MET A 16 23.58 -20.72 -39.73
CA MET A 16 24.20 -19.58 -39.04
C MET A 16 23.99 -18.23 -39.75
N MET A 17 23.74 -18.23 -41.06
CA MET A 17 23.50 -17.01 -41.83
C MET A 17 22.05 -16.57 -41.73
N SER A 18 21.11 -17.53 -41.72
CA SER A 18 19.68 -17.29 -41.44
C SER A 18 19.47 -16.69 -40.05
N ASP A 19 20.15 -17.23 -39.03
CA ASP A 19 20.04 -16.73 -37.65
C ASP A 19 20.55 -15.29 -37.52
N ALA A 20 21.65 -14.95 -38.21
CA ALA A 20 22.21 -13.59 -38.19
C ALA A 20 21.34 -12.57 -38.93
N GLU A 21 20.73 -12.97 -40.05
CA GLU A 21 19.77 -12.15 -40.80
C GLU A 21 18.52 -11.89 -39.95
N GLN A 22 17.99 -12.93 -39.29
CA GLN A 22 16.80 -12.84 -38.44
C GLN A 22 17.03 -12.01 -37.18
N GLN A 23 18.19 -12.14 -36.54
CA GLN A 23 18.58 -11.26 -35.43
C GLN A 23 18.65 -9.79 -35.88
N SER A 24 19.24 -9.53 -37.05
CA SER A 24 19.36 -8.17 -37.60
C SER A 24 18.01 -7.57 -37.97
N GLU A 25 17.06 -8.39 -38.44
CA GLU A 25 15.67 -7.98 -38.66
C GLU A 25 14.97 -7.62 -37.36
N ASN A 26 15.04 -8.49 -36.35
CA ASN A 26 14.44 -8.26 -35.04
C ASN A 26 14.98 -6.97 -34.37
N GLU A 27 16.28 -6.71 -34.43
CA GLU A 27 16.89 -5.48 -33.89
C GLU A 27 16.38 -4.22 -34.62
N ARG A 28 16.23 -4.28 -35.94
CA ARG A 28 15.71 -3.17 -36.75
C ARG A 28 14.24 -2.87 -36.44
N ILE A 29 13.43 -3.91 -36.28
CA ILE A 29 12.02 -3.78 -35.91
C ILE A 29 11.88 -3.30 -34.46
N GLU A 30 12.71 -3.78 -33.53
CA GLU A 30 12.75 -3.31 -32.14
C GLU A 30 13.04 -1.80 -32.06
N GLN A 31 14.00 -1.32 -32.85
CA GLN A 31 14.29 0.13 -32.98
C GLN A 31 13.11 0.90 -33.59
N SER A 32 12.46 0.35 -34.62
CA SER A 32 11.27 0.95 -35.25
C SER A 32 10.10 1.09 -34.26
N PHE A 33 9.86 0.09 -33.41
CA PHE A 33 8.86 0.15 -32.34
C PHE A 33 9.25 1.13 -31.22
N THR A 34 10.53 1.26 -30.92
CA THR A 34 11.01 2.26 -29.96
C THR A 34 10.76 3.68 -30.48
N GLU A 35 11.08 3.95 -31.74
CA GLU A 35 10.79 5.24 -32.39
C GLU A 35 9.27 5.51 -32.50
N LEU A 36 8.48 4.47 -32.81
CA LEU A 36 7.02 4.50 -32.79
C LEU A 36 6.49 4.99 -31.44
N SER A 37 6.98 4.41 -30.34
CA SER A 37 6.56 4.78 -28.98
C SER A 37 6.83 6.27 -28.68
N GLN A 38 8.01 6.77 -29.06
CA GLN A 38 8.41 8.17 -28.85
C GLN A 38 7.55 9.14 -29.67
N GLN A 39 7.25 8.80 -30.93
CA GLN A 39 6.38 9.62 -31.77
C GLN A 39 4.94 9.63 -31.23
N MET A 40 4.43 8.49 -30.77
CA MET A 40 3.11 8.40 -30.16
C MET A 40 3.02 9.20 -28.87
N SER A 41 4.00 9.10 -27.96
CA SER A 41 4.05 9.92 -26.75
C SER A 41 4.12 11.42 -27.10
N THR A 42 4.86 11.79 -28.14
CA THR A 42 4.92 13.18 -28.60
C THR A 42 3.55 13.67 -29.11
N VAL A 43 2.84 12.87 -29.91
CA VAL A 43 1.49 13.21 -30.41
C VAL A 43 0.45 13.23 -29.31
N ALA A 44 0.59 12.37 -28.30
CA ALA A 44 -0.24 12.39 -27.11
C ALA A 44 -0.08 13.72 -26.35
N MET A 45 1.17 14.17 -26.15
CA MET A 45 1.50 15.38 -25.38
C MET A 45 1.32 16.70 -26.15
N ASP A 46 1.53 16.73 -27.47
CA ASP A 46 1.50 17.93 -28.32
C ASP A 46 0.19 17.99 -29.14
N SER A 47 -0.60 19.05 -28.98
CA SER A 47 -2.01 19.08 -29.45
C SER A 47 -2.19 19.38 -30.94
N ASP A 48 -1.17 19.85 -31.65
CA ASP A 48 -1.44 20.68 -32.84
C ASP A 48 -0.97 20.09 -34.19
N ALA A 49 -0.29 18.94 -34.24
CA ALA A 49 0.15 18.38 -35.52
C ALA A 49 0.20 16.84 -35.57
N PRO A 50 -0.49 16.22 -36.53
CA PRO A 50 -0.26 14.84 -36.93
C PRO A 50 1.22 14.60 -37.26
N ARG A 51 1.73 13.45 -36.84
CA ARG A 51 3.11 13.03 -37.11
C ARG A 51 3.13 11.86 -38.08
N SER A 52 4.23 11.73 -38.80
CA SER A 52 4.50 10.57 -39.64
C SER A 52 5.93 10.11 -39.43
N MET A 53 6.16 8.81 -39.58
CA MET A 53 7.49 8.23 -39.57
C MET A 53 7.58 7.09 -40.59
N ALA A 54 8.79 6.79 -41.03
CA ALA A 54 9.06 5.52 -41.70
C ALA A 54 9.05 4.43 -40.62
N PHE A 55 8.15 3.47 -40.77
CA PHE A 55 7.98 2.33 -39.86
C PHE A 55 8.40 1.06 -40.58
N ASP A 56 9.24 0.28 -39.91
CA ASP A 56 9.62 -1.07 -40.33
C ASP A 56 8.90 -2.09 -39.46
N ALA A 57 8.15 -2.98 -40.11
CA ALA A 57 7.41 -4.09 -39.51
C ALA A 57 7.74 -5.42 -40.20
N GLY A 58 8.90 -5.48 -40.89
CA GLY A 58 9.30 -6.63 -41.69
C GLY A 58 8.35 -6.93 -42.85
N GLU A 59 8.44 -8.16 -43.38
CA GLU A 59 7.57 -8.61 -44.48
C GLU A 59 6.16 -8.98 -44.02
N LYS A 60 6.00 -9.38 -42.75
CA LYS A 60 4.72 -9.80 -42.16
C LYS A 60 3.83 -8.64 -41.75
N GLY A 61 4.41 -7.47 -41.52
CA GLY A 61 3.69 -6.33 -40.95
C GLY A 61 3.41 -6.48 -39.46
N ALA A 62 2.77 -5.48 -38.90
CA ALA A 62 2.29 -5.44 -37.52
C ALA A 62 0.77 -5.29 -37.49
N ILE A 63 0.13 -5.68 -36.39
CA ILE A 63 -1.32 -5.59 -36.22
C ILE A 63 -1.60 -4.67 -35.04
N ALA A 64 -2.27 -3.55 -35.30
CA ALA A 64 -2.88 -2.72 -34.26
C ALA A 64 -4.21 -3.36 -33.85
N LYS A 65 -4.35 -3.67 -32.57
CA LYS A 65 -5.56 -4.21 -31.94
C LYS A 65 -6.08 -3.22 -30.89
N THR A 66 -7.38 -3.28 -30.65
CA THR A 66 -8.02 -2.53 -29.56
C THR A 66 -8.35 -3.47 -28.39
N ASP A 67 -8.44 -2.94 -27.16
CA ASP A 67 -8.89 -3.70 -25.98
C ASP A 67 -8.02 -4.94 -25.65
N THR A 68 -6.69 -4.78 -25.71
CA THR A 68 -5.71 -5.84 -25.40
C THR A 68 -5.30 -5.86 -23.92
N ALA A 69 -5.56 -4.78 -23.19
CA ALA A 69 -5.33 -4.71 -21.76
C ALA A 69 -6.31 -3.76 -21.08
N ARG A 70 -6.49 -3.95 -19.78
CA ARG A 70 -7.34 -3.13 -18.93
C ARG A 70 -6.54 -2.61 -17.75
N ILE A 71 -6.58 -1.30 -17.55
CA ILE A 71 -5.98 -0.60 -16.42
C ILE A 71 -7.14 -0.07 -15.58
N ASN A 72 -7.32 -0.59 -14.37
CA ASN A 72 -8.29 -0.08 -13.41
C ASN A 72 -7.55 0.70 -12.33
N ILE A 73 -7.94 1.95 -12.10
CA ILE A 73 -7.36 2.83 -11.10
C ILE A 73 -8.47 3.18 -10.12
N THR A 74 -8.32 2.77 -8.86
CA THR A 74 -9.31 2.94 -7.81
C THR A 74 -8.68 3.62 -6.60
N GLY A 75 -9.37 4.57 -6.00
CA GLY A 75 -8.92 5.33 -4.85
C GLY A 75 -10.05 6.17 -4.28
N ASP A 76 -9.78 6.99 -3.28
CA ASP A 76 -10.80 7.91 -2.78
C ASP A 76 -11.22 8.89 -3.90
N GLY A 77 -12.52 8.93 -4.19
CA GLY A 77 -13.09 9.72 -5.30
C GLY A 77 -12.63 9.33 -6.71
N ILE A 78 -11.88 8.23 -6.89
CA ILE A 78 -11.32 7.79 -8.18
C ILE A 78 -11.79 6.37 -8.50
N ASP A 79 -12.43 6.20 -9.65
CA ASP A 79 -12.82 4.90 -10.21
C ASP A 79 -12.73 4.97 -11.74
N GLU A 80 -11.53 4.74 -12.27
CA GLU A 80 -11.23 4.83 -13.69
C GLU A 80 -10.93 3.45 -14.27
N SER A 81 -11.60 3.09 -15.36
CA SER A 81 -11.35 1.84 -16.09
C SER A 81 -11.00 2.12 -17.55
N ILE A 82 -9.73 1.92 -17.87
CA ILE A 82 -9.13 2.32 -19.15
C ILE A 82 -8.78 1.07 -19.94
N ARG A 83 -9.33 0.98 -21.15
CA ARG A 83 -9.00 -0.08 -22.10
C ARG A 83 -7.92 0.38 -23.06
N VAL A 84 -6.81 -0.34 -23.12
CA VAL A 84 -5.67 0.00 -23.98
C VAL A 84 -5.49 -1.04 -25.07
N GLY A 85 -5.16 -0.57 -26.26
CA GLY A 85 -4.80 -1.42 -27.40
C GLY A 85 -3.30 -1.69 -27.45
N ALA A 86 -2.91 -2.61 -28.35
CA ALA A 86 -1.51 -2.91 -28.63
C ALA A 86 -1.25 -2.92 -30.13
N ILE A 87 -0.01 -2.57 -30.52
CA ILE A 87 0.50 -2.87 -31.86
C ILE A 87 1.46 -4.03 -31.70
N GLU A 88 1.24 -5.11 -32.44
CA GLU A 88 1.99 -6.35 -32.30
C GLU A 88 2.68 -6.73 -33.60
N TYR A 89 3.94 -7.14 -33.50
CA TYR A 89 4.69 -7.82 -34.55
C TYR A 89 5.07 -9.22 -34.06
N GLU A 90 5.02 -10.21 -34.95
CA GLU A 90 5.44 -11.58 -34.68
C GLU A 90 6.43 -12.06 -35.75
N GLY A 91 7.67 -12.29 -35.34
CA GLY A 91 8.75 -12.81 -36.17
C GLY A 91 8.58 -14.28 -36.55
N ASP A 92 9.38 -14.76 -37.50
CA ASP A 92 9.40 -16.18 -37.90
C ASP A 92 9.97 -17.12 -36.82
N ASP A 93 10.80 -16.60 -35.92
CA ASP A 93 11.37 -17.29 -34.77
C ASP A 93 10.40 -17.36 -33.57
N GLY A 94 9.21 -16.76 -33.70
CA GLY A 94 8.22 -16.63 -32.62
C GLY A 94 8.51 -15.49 -31.64
N THR A 95 9.52 -14.65 -31.90
CA THR A 95 9.73 -13.41 -31.16
C THR A 95 8.54 -12.47 -31.41
N LYS A 96 7.94 -11.94 -30.35
CA LYS A 96 6.90 -10.92 -30.43
C LYS A 96 7.41 -9.58 -29.93
N LEU A 97 7.03 -8.51 -30.62
CA LEU A 97 7.22 -7.13 -30.17
C LEU A 97 5.85 -6.48 -30.04
N ALA A 98 5.61 -5.86 -28.90
CA ALA A 98 4.33 -5.23 -28.60
C ALA A 98 4.52 -3.82 -28.08
N TYR A 99 3.90 -2.84 -28.73
CA TYR A 99 3.68 -1.53 -28.16
C TYR A 99 2.35 -1.53 -27.41
N GLN A 100 2.32 -1.14 -26.14
CA GLN A 100 1.08 -1.00 -25.36
C GLN A 100 1.20 0.15 -24.34
N ALA A 101 0.21 1.06 -24.34
CA ALA A 101 0.12 2.21 -23.44
C ALA A 101 1.41 3.08 -23.31
N GLY A 102 2.18 3.20 -24.39
CA GLY A 102 3.43 3.95 -24.42
C GLY A 102 4.68 3.11 -24.16
N GLY A 103 4.55 1.88 -23.67
CA GLY A 103 5.65 0.93 -23.51
C GLY A 103 5.87 0.06 -24.73
N VAL A 104 7.08 -0.48 -24.88
CA VAL A 104 7.46 -1.50 -25.86
C VAL A 104 8.02 -2.70 -25.13
N PHE A 105 7.42 -3.85 -25.37
CA PHE A 105 7.76 -5.12 -24.76
C PHE A 105 8.22 -6.11 -25.83
N ARG A 106 9.22 -6.91 -25.49
CA ARG A 106 9.69 -8.02 -26.31
C ARG A 106 9.45 -9.33 -25.59
N GLU A 107 8.81 -10.28 -26.27
CA GLU A 107 8.54 -11.62 -25.76
C GLU A 107 9.24 -12.65 -26.64
N THR A 108 9.99 -13.57 -26.00
CA THR A 108 10.67 -14.68 -26.69
C THR A 108 10.23 -16.04 -26.15
N GLY A 109 8.92 -16.22 -25.98
CA GLY A 109 8.26 -17.44 -25.49
C GLY A 109 8.52 -17.82 -24.03
N ALA A 110 9.76 -17.67 -23.56
CA ALA A 110 10.18 -17.99 -22.19
C ALA A 110 10.37 -16.75 -21.29
N LYS A 111 10.42 -15.54 -21.88
CA LYS A 111 10.70 -14.28 -21.17
C LYS A 111 10.05 -13.09 -21.87
N THR A 112 9.57 -12.14 -21.08
CA THR A 112 9.17 -10.79 -21.52
C THR A 112 10.20 -9.79 -21.00
N ARG A 113 10.63 -8.86 -21.85
CA ARG A 113 11.60 -7.80 -21.52
C ARG A 113 11.05 -6.44 -21.94
N VAL A 114 11.27 -5.42 -21.11
CA VAL A 114 11.03 -4.02 -21.46
C VAL A 114 12.10 -3.57 -22.46
N VAL A 115 11.68 -3.13 -23.64
CA VAL A 115 12.54 -2.49 -24.65
C VAL A 115 12.54 -0.97 -24.45
N SER A 116 11.35 -0.42 -24.23
CA SER A 116 11.13 0.99 -23.89
C SER A 116 10.01 1.07 -22.87
N GLY A 117 10.25 1.75 -21.75
CA GLY A 117 9.25 1.89 -20.69
C GLY A 117 8.07 2.80 -21.10
N PRO A 118 6.84 2.51 -20.64
CA PRO A 118 5.74 3.46 -20.67
C PRO A 118 6.13 4.82 -20.06
N PRO A 119 5.61 5.97 -20.51
CA PRO A 119 6.00 7.29 -20.01
C PRO A 119 5.44 7.63 -18.61
N LEU A 120 5.26 6.66 -17.71
CA LEU A 120 4.93 6.92 -16.32
C LEU A 120 6.15 7.45 -15.56
N LYS A 121 5.89 8.27 -14.54
CA LYS A 121 6.94 8.83 -13.68
C LYS A 121 6.42 8.99 -12.27
N TYR A 122 7.27 8.67 -11.31
CA TYR A 122 7.10 9.06 -9.92
C TYR A 122 8.14 10.12 -9.55
N ASN A 123 7.69 11.24 -8.99
CA ASN A 123 8.57 12.27 -8.45
C ASN A 123 8.64 12.13 -6.92
N PRO A 124 9.74 11.62 -6.34
CA PRO A 124 9.86 11.41 -4.90
C PRO A 124 9.91 12.73 -4.11
N SER A 125 10.35 13.84 -4.72
CA SER A 125 10.42 15.13 -4.01
C SER A 125 9.06 15.80 -3.83
N THR A 126 8.08 15.47 -4.69
CA THR A 126 6.73 16.03 -4.64
C THR A 126 5.65 14.96 -4.43
N HIS A 127 6.06 13.71 -4.19
CA HIS A 127 5.21 12.52 -4.13
C HIS A 127 4.13 12.52 -5.24
N THR A 128 4.54 12.78 -6.47
CA THR A 128 3.61 12.93 -7.60
C THR A 128 3.77 11.76 -8.56
N PHE A 129 2.68 11.04 -8.80
CA PHE A 129 2.62 10.00 -9.83
C PHE A 129 1.95 10.55 -11.09
N SER A 130 2.62 10.41 -12.23
CA SER A 130 2.08 10.83 -13.54
C SER A 130 1.99 9.64 -14.46
N PHE A 131 0.79 9.36 -14.96
CA PHE A 131 0.51 8.23 -15.83
C PHE A 131 -0.24 8.68 -17.10
N PRO A 132 0.51 9.10 -18.14
CA PRO A 132 -0.07 9.36 -19.45
C PRO A 132 -0.29 8.04 -20.20
N ILE A 133 -1.55 7.70 -20.43
CA ILE A 133 -1.98 6.44 -21.04
C ILE A 133 -2.34 6.68 -22.51
N VAL A 134 -1.61 6.04 -23.41
CA VAL A 134 -1.87 6.12 -24.86
C VAL A 134 -2.73 4.94 -25.32
N LYS A 135 -3.87 5.23 -25.92
CA LYS A 135 -4.84 4.26 -26.46
C LYS A 135 -4.85 4.26 -27.97
N LEU A 136 -5.18 3.10 -28.53
CA LEU A 136 -5.43 2.93 -29.95
C LEU A 136 -6.94 2.94 -30.18
N ASP A 137 -7.40 3.79 -31.10
CA ASP A 137 -8.82 3.96 -31.38
C ASP A 137 -9.37 2.99 -32.43
N LYS A 138 -8.48 2.32 -33.18
CA LYS A 138 -8.88 1.51 -34.32
C LYS A 138 -7.92 0.36 -34.57
N GLU A 139 -8.50 -0.77 -34.93
CA GLU A 139 -7.75 -1.93 -35.41
C GLU A 139 -7.30 -1.72 -36.86
N THR A 140 -6.04 -2.03 -37.14
CA THR A 140 -5.50 -1.93 -38.50
C THR A 140 -4.27 -2.83 -38.66
N GLU A 141 -4.09 -3.36 -39.86
CA GLU A 141 -2.80 -3.91 -40.26
C GLU A 141 -1.87 -2.76 -40.65
N LEU A 142 -0.61 -2.84 -40.24
CA LEU A 142 0.46 -1.89 -40.52
C LEU A 142 1.55 -2.59 -41.32
N SER A 143 1.76 -2.17 -42.55
CA SER A 143 2.90 -2.62 -43.36
C SER A 143 4.12 -1.72 -43.15
N SER A 144 5.29 -2.23 -43.54
CA SER A 144 6.50 -1.41 -43.62
C SER A 144 6.32 -0.25 -44.62
N GLY A 145 6.74 0.96 -44.24
CA GLY A 145 6.57 2.18 -45.03
C GLY A 145 6.23 3.40 -44.16
N ASP A 146 5.74 4.47 -44.77
CA ASP A 146 5.32 5.64 -44.01
C ASP A 146 4.01 5.35 -43.27
N VAL A 147 4.02 5.57 -41.96
CA VAL A 147 2.85 5.51 -41.08
C VAL A 147 2.57 6.89 -40.51
N ARG A 148 1.29 7.17 -40.27
CA ARG A 148 0.80 8.42 -39.72
C ARG A 148 0.04 8.19 -38.43
N PHE A 149 0.25 9.11 -37.49
CA PHE A 149 -0.40 9.17 -36.19
C PHE A 149 -1.26 10.42 -36.13
N ASP A 150 -2.54 10.22 -35.85
CA ASP A 150 -3.51 11.30 -35.67
C ASP A 150 -4.10 11.16 -34.26
N ARG A 151 -3.94 12.19 -33.41
CA ARG A 151 -4.68 12.26 -32.14
C ARG A 151 -6.17 12.44 -32.44
N THR A 152 -7.01 11.64 -31.80
CA THR A 152 -8.46 11.75 -31.98
C THR A 152 -9.08 12.62 -30.88
N ASN A 153 -10.32 13.07 -31.12
CA ASN A 153 -11.07 13.91 -30.18
C ASN A 153 -11.51 13.17 -28.91
N ASN A 154 -11.21 11.87 -28.78
CA ASN A 154 -11.53 11.07 -27.60
C ASN A 154 -10.44 11.17 -26.51
N SER A 155 -9.45 12.05 -26.68
CA SER A 155 -8.41 12.25 -25.67
C SER A 155 -8.93 13.12 -24.51
N THR A 156 -8.83 12.61 -23.29
CA THR A 156 -9.00 13.39 -22.07
C THR A 156 -7.65 14.03 -21.76
N ALA A 157 -7.58 15.37 -21.79
CA ALA A 157 -6.40 16.08 -21.30
C ALA A 157 -6.12 15.68 -19.85
N TYR A 158 -4.89 15.93 -19.35
CA TYR A 158 -4.58 15.79 -17.92
C TYR A 158 -5.78 16.24 -17.09
N SER A 159 -6.35 15.33 -16.29
CA SER A 159 -7.20 15.79 -15.21
C SER A 159 -6.35 16.78 -14.40
N ASP A 160 -6.92 17.94 -14.04
CA ASP A 160 -6.25 18.86 -13.12
C ASP A 160 -5.71 18.01 -11.96
N SER A 161 -4.42 18.13 -11.65
CA SER A 161 -3.71 17.22 -10.73
C SER A 161 -4.58 16.84 -9.55
N ILE A 162 -4.95 15.57 -9.45
CA ILE A 162 -5.84 15.12 -8.39
C ILE A 162 -5.01 15.11 -7.12
N TYR A 163 -5.37 15.99 -6.18
CA TYR A 163 -4.81 15.94 -4.84
C TYR A 163 -5.44 14.75 -4.13
N VAL A 164 -4.61 13.78 -3.77
CA VAL A 164 -5.05 12.51 -3.16
C VAL A 164 -4.63 12.40 -1.70
N GLU A 165 -3.96 13.42 -1.14
CA GLU A 165 -3.62 13.53 0.30
C GLU A 165 -3.20 12.21 0.94
N GLN A 166 -2.21 11.52 0.36
CA GLN A 166 -1.69 10.26 0.92
C GLN A 166 -2.70 9.11 0.97
N SER A 167 -3.90 9.28 0.39
CA SER A 167 -4.88 8.22 0.21
C SER A 167 -4.33 7.12 -0.68
N PRO A 168 -4.52 5.83 -0.30
CA PRO A 168 -4.08 4.72 -1.11
C PRO A 168 -4.84 4.69 -2.44
N ILE A 169 -4.10 4.58 -3.53
CA ILE A 169 -4.53 4.41 -4.91
C ILE A 169 -4.05 3.04 -5.38
N GLN A 170 -4.99 2.21 -5.81
CA GLN A 170 -4.72 0.91 -6.38
C GLN A 170 -4.81 0.97 -7.91
N ILE A 171 -3.80 0.44 -8.59
CA ILE A 171 -3.72 0.32 -10.04
C ILE A 171 -3.63 -1.18 -10.38
N ASN A 172 -4.68 -1.72 -10.99
CA ASN A 172 -4.71 -3.09 -11.48
C ASN A 172 -4.52 -3.10 -13.00
N ILE A 173 -3.47 -3.76 -13.49
CA ILE A 173 -3.15 -3.88 -14.92
C ILE A 173 -3.31 -5.34 -15.34
N THR A 174 -4.34 -5.63 -16.13
CA THR A 174 -4.55 -6.93 -16.75
C THR A 174 -4.09 -6.89 -18.19
N SER A 175 -3.05 -7.66 -18.55
CA SER A 175 -2.44 -7.64 -19.88
C SER A 175 -1.69 -8.95 -20.19
N GLU A 176 -1.67 -9.37 -21.47
CA GLU A 176 -0.75 -10.44 -21.92
C GLU A 176 0.74 -10.08 -21.69
N TYR A 177 1.04 -8.78 -21.58
CA TYR A 177 2.39 -8.27 -21.30
C TYR A 177 2.61 -7.95 -19.81
N CYS A 178 1.85 -8.58 -18.91
CA CYS A 178 1.89 -8.30 -17.46
C CYS A 178 3.32 -8.31 -16.90
N VAL A 179 4.13 -9.33 -17.22
CA VAL A 179 5.52 -9.42 -16.73
C VAL A 179 6.36 -8.21 -17.15
N GLY A 180 6.13 -7.68 -18.36
CA GLY A 180 6.79 -6.46 -18.83
C GLY A 180 6.37 -5.23 -18.03
N TRP A 181 5.09 -5.12 -17.68
CA TRP A 181 4.59 -4.08 -16.77
C TRP A 181 5.19 -4.20 -15.38
N GLN A 182 5.26 -5.41 -14.84
CA GLN A 182 5.84 -5.67 -13.52
C GLN A 182 7.29 -5.22 -13.47
N THR A 183 8.14 -5.70 -14.39
CA THR A 183 9.56 -5.31 -14.46
C THR A 183 9.72 -3.79 -14.55
N TYR A 184 8.83 -3.13 -15.30
CA TYR A 184 8.91 -1.68 -15.42
C TYR A 184 8.54 -0.94 -14.13
N PHE A 185 7.47 -1.35 -13.45
CA PHE A 185 7.11 -0.77 -12.15
C PHE A 185 8.19 -1.05 -11.11
N GLU A 186 8.79 -2.23 -11.10
CA GLU A 186 9.95 -2.54 -10.24
C GLU A 186 11.06 -1.51 -10.49
N GLU A 187 11.48 -1.32 -11.75
CA GLU A 187 12.54 -0.37 -12.09
C GLU A 187 12.24 1.08 -11.69
N GLU A 188 11.03 1.57 -11.95
CA GLU A 188 10.64 2.96 -11.64
C GLU A 188 10.43 3.20 -10.13
N THR A 189 10.09 2.15 -9.38
CA THR A 189 9.80 2.26 -7.94
C THR A 189 10.92 1.76 -7.04
N ASN A 190 11.94 1.08 -7.56
CA ASN A 190 13.09 0.62 -6.77
C ASN A 190 13.92 1.73 -6.08
N GLN A 191 13.70 3.01 -6.42
CA GLN A 191 14.41 4.15 -5.85
C GLN A 191 13.57 4.98 -4.88
N ILE A 192 12.34 4.54 -4.59
CA ILE A 192 11.41 5.28 -3.73
C ILE A 192 11.25 4.57 -2.40
N ASP A 193 10.94 5.33 -1.36
CA ASP A 193 10.64 4.76 -0.04
C ASP A 193 9.29 4.03 -0.11
N GLY A 194 9.29 2.73 0.20
CA GLY A 194 8.13 1.83 0.08
C GLY A 194 8.18 0.90 -1.14
N GLU A 195 7.24 -0.05 -1.20
CA GLU A 195 7.09 -1.02 -2.30
C GLU A 195 5.76 -0.84 -3.01
N ALA A 196 5.81 -0.47 -4.28
CA ALA A 196 4.59 -0.19 -5.04
C ALA A 196 3.89 -1.46 -5.52
N ILE A 197 4.60 -2.58 -5.67
CA ILE A 197 4.02 -3.81 -6.22
C ILE A 197 3.50 -4.67 -5.07
N GLN A 198 2.18 -4.76 -4.99
CA GLN A 198 1.50 -5.52 -3.93
C GLN A 198 1.12 -6.92 -4.37
N LYS A 199 1.04 -7.16 -5.69
CA LYS A 199 0.80 -8.50 -6.23
C LYS A 199 1.44 -8.66 -7.59
N SER A 200 2.32 -9.64 -7.72
CA SER A 200 2.99 -9.94 -8.97
C SER A 200 2.05 -10.59 -9.99
N CYS A 201 2.46 -10.61 -11.26
CA CYS A 201 1.70 -11.26 -12.33
C CYS A 201 1.51 -12.76 -12.11
N ASN A 202 2.43 -13.41 -11.38
CA ASN A 202 2.40 -14.85 -11.12
C ASN A 202 1.47 -15.25 -9.97
N GLU A 203 1.22 -14.33 -9.03
CA GLU A 203 0.26 -14.50 -7.94
C GLU A 203 -1.16 -14.05 -8.37
N GLY A 204 -1.23 -13.18 -9.38
CA GLY A 204 -2.46 -12.66 -9.98
C GLY A 204 -3.32 -13.74 -10.65
N LYS A 205 -4.65 -13.55 -10.62
CA LYS A 205 -5.55 -14.25 -11.54
C LYS A 205 -5.49 -13.52 -12.90
N GLN A 206 -5.33 -14.26 -14.00
CA GLN A 206 -5.44 -13.72 -15.38
C GLN A 206 -4.36 -12.68 -15.76
N ASP A 207 -3.08 -12.90 -15.44
CA ASP A 207 -1.99 -11.99 -15.84
C ASP A 207 -2.26 -10.54 -15.41
N THR A 208 -2.60 -10.37 -14.12
CA THR A 208 -2.92 -9.07 -13.52
C THR A 208 -1.87 -8.66 -12.50
N LEU A 209 -1.29 -7.49 -12.69
CA LEU A 209 -0.38 -6.80 -11.77
C LEU A 209 -1.20 -5.86 -10.86
N ARG A 210 -0.97 -5.90 -9.55
CA ARG A 210 -1.50 -4.91 -8.60
C ARG A 210 -0.37 -4.01 -8.13
N VAL A 211 -0.53 -2.71 -8.39
CA VAL A 211 0.34 -1.65 -7.90
C VAL A 211 -0.47 -0.80 -6.91
N GLU A 212 0.14 -0.38 -5.82
CA GLU A 212 -0.44 0.52 -4.84
C GLU A 212 0.50 1.70 -4.58
N LEU A 213 -0.08 2.89 -4.46
CA LEU A 213 0.63 4.14 -4.19
C LEU A 213 -0.21 4.97 -3.22
N GLY A 214 0.44 5.73 -2.35
CA GLY A 214 -0.20 6.43 -1.24
C GLY A 214 -0.23 5.57 0.00
N ARG A 215 0.21 6.15 1.12
CA ARG A 215 0.08 5.58 2.45
C ARG A 215 -0.31 6.71 3.38
N LEU A 216 -1.23 6.45 4.30
CA LEU A 216 -1.57 7.40 5.34
C LEU A 216 -0.40 7.51 6.31
N ASP A 217 0.01 8.72 6.67
CA ASP A 217 0.97 8.96 7.74
C ASP A 217 0.22 9.69 8.87
N ILE A 218 0.51 9.36 10.13
CA ILE A 218 -0.11 10.03 11.27
C ILE A 218 0.62 11.35 11.50
N GLU A 219 -0.12 12.46 11.42
CA GLU A 219 0.45 13.81 11.52
C GLU A 219 1.13 14.05 12.88
N GLU A 220 2.25 14.77 12.84
CA GLU A 220 2.88 15.31 14.05
C GLU A 220 1.87 16.15 14.84
N GLY A 221 1.81 15.93 16.16
CA GLY A 221 0.88 16.62 17.05
C GLY A 221 -0.47 15.92 17.24
N THR A 222 -0.71 14.79 16.54
CA THR A 222 -1.92 13.96 16.73
C THR A 222 -2.11 13.55 18.20
N PHE A 223 -1.01 13.27 18.90
CA PHE A 223 -0.99 12.74 20.27
C PHE A 223 -0.65 13.79 21.34
N GLU A 224 -0.81 15.10 21.10
CA GLU A 224 -0.49 16.17 22.07
C GLU A 224 -1.46 16.30 23.27
N ASN A 225 -2.43 15.39 23.41
CA ASN A 225 -3.45 15.44 24.48
C ASN A 225 -3.71 14.02 24.99
N GLY A 226 -4.17 13.88 26.24
CA GLY A 226 -4.50 12.57 26.82
C GLY A 226 -5.53 11.80 25.98
N VAL A 227 -6.75 12.30 25.80
CA VAL A 227 -7.74 11.65 24.94
C VAL A 227 -8.43 12.68 24.04
N VAL A 228 -8.36 12.48 22.73
CA VAL A 228 -9.03 13.31 21.71
C VAL A 228 -10.24 12.55 21.15
N VAL A 229 -11.41 13.16 21.23
CA VAL A 229 -12.68 12.55 20.78
C VAL A 229 -13.62 13.53 20.10
N ASN A 230 -14.52 13.02 19.25
CA ASN A 230 -15.64 13.82 18.72
C ASN A 230 -16.75 13.99 19.75
N SER A 231 -16.93 13.00 20.64
CA SER A 231 -17.91 13.07 21.73
C SER A 231 -17.46 12.30 22.97
N ALA A 232 -17.72 12.87 24.14
CA ALA A 232 -17.53 12.20 25.42
C ALA A 232 -18.87 12.05 26.16
N SER A 233 -19.02 10.95 26.88
CA SER A 233 -20.21 10.69 27.71
C SER A 233 -19.87 9.95 29.00
N GLY A 234 -20.85 9.90 29.93
CA GLY A 234 -20.70 9.23 31.21
C GLY A 234 -20.47 10.20 32.37
N LYS A 235 -20.06 9.66 33.53
CA LYS A 235 -19.80 10.48 34.73
C LYS A 235 -18.32 10.80 34.75
N THR A 236 -17.96 11.92 34.16
CA THR A 236 -16.72 12.61 34.52
C THR A 236 -16.97 13.22 35.90
N GLY A 237 -16.16 12.89 36.91
CA GLY A 237 -16.47 13.23 38.31
C GLY A 237 -16.86 14.71 38.47
N GLU A 238 -18.11 14.96 38.88
CA GLU A 238 -18.58 16.31 39.17
C GLU A 238 -17.74 16.90 40.33
N THR A 239 -16.92 17.89 39.98
CA THR A 239 -16.36 18.95 40.83
C THR A 239 -15.37 18.50 41.93
N PRO A 240 -14.16 19.10 41.99
CA PRO A 240 -13.21 18.87 43.06
C PRO A 240 -13.77 19.42 44.38
N GLY A 241 -14.46 18.58 45.14
CA GLY A 241 -14.48 18.69 46.58
C GLY A 241 -13.11 18.21 47.07
N GLU A 242 -12.42 19.03 47.86
CA GLU A 242 -11.08 18.82 48.45
C GLU A 242 -10.99 17.55 49.33
N GLY A 243 -11.18 16.38 48.73
CA GLY A 243 -10.97 15.07 49.32
C GLY A 243 -10.00 14.32 48.41
N GLU A 244 -8.87 13.92 48.97
CA GLU A 244 -7.83 13.10 48.32
C GLU A 244 -8.48 11.88 47.64
N GLY A 245 -8.51 11.85 46.30
CA GLY A 245 -9.07 10.75 45.49
C GLY A 245 -9.99 11.15 44.34
N GLY A 246 -9.81 12.33 43.73
CA GLY A 246 -10.55 12.74 42.53
C GLY A 246 -10.01 12.07 41.25
N SER A 247 -10.90 11.79 40.31
CA SER A 247 -10.53 11.44 38.92
C SER A 247 -9.94 12.66 38.21
N SER A 248 -8.70 12.56 37.71
CA SER A 248 -8.14 13.47 36.71
C SER A 248 -8.41 12.88 35.33
N MET A 249 -9.06 13.63 34.45
CA MET A 249 -9.26 13.17 33.07
C MET A 249 -8.85 14.28 32.11
N ASP A 250 -7.79 14.03 31.35
CA ASP A 250 -7.41 14.85 30.23
C ASP A 250 -8.14 14.40 28.96
N ILE A 251 -9.36 14.89 28.77
CA ILE A 251 -10.19 14.59 27.61
C ILE A 251 -10.47 15.89 26.86
N THR A 252 -10.13 15.92 25.58
CA THR A 252 -10.37 17.01 24.66
C THR A 252 -11.42 16.60 23.63
N GLU A 253 -12.60 17.23 23.70
CA GLU A 253 -13.64 17.11 22.67
C GLU A 253 -13.34 18.04 21.49
N ARG A 254 -13.14 17.49 20.29
CA ARG A 254 -12.96 18.21 19.02
C ARG A 254 -14.12 17.89 18.08
N PRO A 255 -15.25 18.62 18.15
CA PRO A 255 -16.35 18.41 17.22
C PRO A 255 -15.96 18.85 15.81
N GLY A 256 -15.94 17.92 14.86
CA GLY A 256 -15.56 18.19 13.48
C GLY A 256 -15.05 16.94 12.76
N PRO A 257 -14.51 17.10 11.54
CA PRO A 257 -13.77 16.04 10.87
C PRO A 257 -12.59 15.63 11.76
N GLY A 258 -12.55 14.36 12.16
CA GLY A 258 -11.44 13.78 12.91
C GLY A 258 -10.24 13.50 12.00
N PRO A 259 -9.10 13.07 12.57
CA PRO A 259 -8.01 12.49 11.79
C PRO A 259 -8.51 11.34 10.91
N ALA A 260 -7.85 11.12 9.78
CA ALA A 260 -8.26 10.08 8.83
C ALA A 260 -8.08 8.67 9.41
N SER A 261 -9.03 7.78 9.13
CA SER A 261 -8.95 6.38 9.54
C SER A 261 -7.88 5.62 8.74
N ILE A 262 -7.40 4.51 9.31
CA ILE A 262 -6.41 3.60 8.70
C ILE A 262 -7.04 2.26 8.32
N ASP A 263 -8.36 2.23 8.09
CA ASP A 263 -9.14 0.99 7.90
C ASP A 263 -8.58 0.15 6.77
N LYS A 264 -8.36 0.78 5.61
CA LYS A 264 -7.81 0.12 4.43
C LYS A 264 -6.43 -0.48 4.69
N THR A 265 -5.61 0.20 5.49
CA THR A 265 -4.28 -0.27 5.85
C THR A 265 -4.36 -1.51 6.73
N ILE A 266 -5.21 -1.50 7.77
CA ILE A 266 -5.40 -2.65 8.66
C ILE A 266 -6.04 -3.82 7.90
N ASP A 267 -7.06 -3.57 7.08
CA ASP A 267 -7.70 -4.61 6.25
C ASP A 267 -6.70 -5.27 5.28
N GLN A 268 -5.81 -4.47 4.69
CA GLN A 268 -4.75 -4.97 3.81
C GLN A 268 -3.72 -5.79 4.59
N MET A 269 -3.28 -5.31 5.77
CA MET A 269 -2.38 -6.08 6.65
C MET A 269 -2.99 -7.43 7.05
N VAL A 270 -4.26 -7.45 7.46
CA VAL A 270 -4.98 -8.70 7.76
C VAL A 270 -5.02 -9.63 6.55
N SER A 271 -5.30 -9.09 5.36
CA SER A 271 -5.34 -9.90 4.15
C SER A 271 -3.98 -10.45 3.75
N ASP A 272 -2.91 -9.68 3.89
CA ASP A 272 -1.59 -10.03 3.39
C ASP A 272 -0.87 -10.95 4.37
N MET A 273 -0.93 -10.66 5.67
CA MET A 273 -0.20 -11.40 6.71
C MET A 273 -0.85 -12.74 7.05
N LYS A 274 -2.15 -12.92 6.77
CA LYS A 274 -2.87 -14.18 7.03
C LYS A 274 -2.34 -15.36 6.21
N ASP A 275 -1.81 -15.09 5.01
CA ASP A 275 -1.35 -16.11 4.06
C ASP A 275 0.18 -16.00 3.77
N ASP A 276 0.94 -15.21 4.54
CA ASP A 276 2.38 -14.99 4.33
C ASP A 276 3.24 -15.98 5.14
N ASP A 277 4.08 -16.76 4.44
CA ASP A 277 5.01 -17.72 5.04
C ASP A 277 6.10 -17.08 5.93
N ASN A 278 6.30 -15.75 5.85
CA ASN A 278 7.24 -15.01 6.69
C ASN A 278 6.62 -14.44 7.96
N VAL A 279 5.30 -14.59 8.14
CA VAL A 279 4.57 -14.13 9.32
C VAL A 279 4.36 -15.31 10.26
N THR A 280 4.63 -15.11 11.55
CA THR A 280 4.45 -16.14 12.57
C THR A 280 3.02 -16.14 13.08
N ASP A 281 2.34 -17.30 13.12
CA ASP A 281 1.07 -17.41 13.84
C ASP A 281 1.33 -17.22 15.34
N PHE A 282 0.75 -16.19 15.94
CA PHE A 282 0.97 -15.85 17.33
C PHE A 282 0.57 -16.99 18.29
N ASN A 283 -0.36 -17.86 17.89
CA ASN A 283 -0.76 -19.03 18.68
C ASN A 283 0.33 -20.10 18.76
N GLU A 284 1.30 -20.08 17.85
CA GLU A 284 2.43 -21.02 17.84
C GLU A 284 3.58 -20.55 18.74
N VAL A 285 3.58 -19.28 19.17
CA VAL A 285 4.57 -18.74 20.12
C VAL A 285 4.33 -19.31 21.51
N ASP A 286 5.36 -19.90 22.12
CA ASP A 286 5.27 -20.50 23.44
C ASP A 286 4.76 -19.47 24.46
N LYS A 287 3.77 -19.86 25.27
CA LYS A 287 3.16 -18.98 26.28
C LYS A 287 4.12 -18.58 27.41
N THR A 288 5.24 -19.28 27.54
CA THR A 288 6.25 -19.10 28.58
C THR A 288 7.51 -18.38 28.10
N GLU A 289 7.62 -18.11 26.80
CA GLU A 289 8.73 -17.37 26.21
C GLU A 289 8.29 -15.94 25.89
N ASP A 290 9.26 -15.04 25.91
CA ASP A 290 9.07 -13.64 25.53
C ASP A 290 8.88 -13.57 24.01
N VAL A 291 8.04 -12.63 23.56
CA VAL A 291 7.79 -12.40 22.14
C VAL A 291 8.93 -11.53 21.60
N GLU A 292 9.79 -12.10 20.77
CA GLU A 292 10.92 -11.39 20.17
C GLU A 292 10.50 -10.57 18.94
N SER A 293 11.42 -9.72 18.44
CA SER A 293 11.23 -8.91 17.23
C SER A 293 10.72 -9.73 16.03
N GLY A 294 9.72 -9.20 15.33
CA GLY A 294 9.14 -9.91 14.20
C GLY A 294 7.73 -9.47 13.84
N ALA A 295 7.11 -10.27 12.98
CA ALA A 295 5.78 -10.07 12.42
C ALA A 295 4.88 -11.24 12.84
N TYR A 296 3.77 -10.93 13.50
CA TYR A 296 2.85 -11.91 14.05
C TYR A 296 1.42 -11.65 13.58
N PHE A 297 0.70 -12.72 13.27
CA PHE A 297 -0.71 -12.68 12.91
C PHE A 297 -1.52 -13.58 13.84
N VAL A 298 -2.73 -13.14 14.20
CA VAL A 298 -3.67 -13.96 14.97
C VAL A 298 -5.11 -13.61 14.64
N GLU A 299 -5.99 -14.61 14.58
CA GLU A 299 -7.42 -14.33 14.42
C GLU A 299 -8.00 -13.73 15.70
N ASN A 300 -7.75 -14.36 16.85
CA ASN A 300 -8.16 -13.89 18.16
C ASN A 300 -7.15 -14.35 19.20
N GLU A 301 -6.87 -13.54 20.22
CA GLU A 301 -6.05 -13.96 21.35
C GLU A 301 -6.58 -13.46 22.69
N THR A 302 -6.41 -14.29 23.71
CA THR A 302 -6.67 -13.92 25.11
C THR A 302 -5.42 -14.12 25.97
N ILE A 303 -4.82 -13.01 26.37
CA ILE A 303 -3.69 -12.93 27.30
C ILE A 303 -4.24 -13.12 28.73
N SER A 304 -4.23 -14.37 29.19
CA SER A 304 -4.75 -14.78 30.52
C SER A 304 -3.69 -14.88 31.61
N GLU A 305 -2.43 -14.85 31.20
CA GLU A 305 -1.23 -14.79 32.03
C GLU A 305 -0.33 -13.71 31.41
N GLU A 306 0.60 -13.19 32.18
CA GLU A 306 1.62 -12.23 31.72
C GLU A 306 2.25 -12.63 30.38
N ARG A 307 2.26 -11.69 29.43
CA ARG A 307 2.93 -11.79 28.14
C ARG A 307 3.89 -10.64 27.96
N VAL A 308 5.16 -10.97 27.79
CA VAL A 308 6.26 -10.02 27.58
C VAL A 308 6.57 -9.93 26.09
N PHE A 309 6.69 -8.70 25.60
CA PHE A 309 7.09 -8.35 24.25
C PHE A 309 8.46 -7.66 24.34
N ASP A 310 9.51 -8.34 23.90
CA ASP A 310 10.89 -7.91 24.06
C ASP A 310 11.38 -7.17 22.81
N LEU A 311 11.67 -5.87 22.99
CA LEU A 311 12.14 -4.98 21.94
C LEU A 311 13.67 -4.91 21.81
N GLU A 312 14.45 -5.79 22.46
CA GLU A 312 15.92 -5.79 22.39
C GLU A 312 16.43 -5.83 20.94
N ASP A 313 15.85 -6.69 20.11
CA ASP A 313 16.32 -6.96 18.74
C ASP A 313 15.61 -6.15 17.65
N GLY A 314 14.51 -5.45 17.96
CA GLY A 314 13.76 -4.71 16.95
C GLY A 314 12.30 -4.42 17.32
N ASN A 315 11.56 -3.87 16.37
CA ASN A 315 10.11 -3.70 16.47
C ASN A 315 9.40 -5.06 16.59
N ILE A 316 8.20 -5.04 17.14
CA ILE A 316 7.26 -6.16 17.05
C ILE A 316 5.97 -5.67 16.40
N THR A 317 5.47 -6.43 15.45
CA THR A 317 4.18 -6.19 14.82
C THR A 317 3.23 -7.32 15.14
N LEU A 318 2.09 -7.00 15.73
CA LEU A 318 1.02 -7.96 15.99
C LEU A 318 -0.25 -7.52 15.26
N VAL A 319 -0.69 -8.29 14.27
CA VAL A 319 -1.94 -8.07 13.56
C VAL A 319 -3.01 -9.02 14.08
N VAL A 320 -4.13 -8.44 14.53
CA VAL A 320 -5.25 -9.15 15.15
C VAL A 320 -6.50 -8.94 14.28
N GLU A 321 -6.98 -10.03 13.68
CA GLU A 321 -8.11 -9.98 12.75
C GLU A 321 -9.46 -9.73 13.46
N ASP A 322 -9.67 -10.31 14.64
CA ASP A 322 -10.93 -10.16 15.38
C ASP A 322 -10.69 -9.46 16.72
N GLU A 323 -10.24 -10.19 17.74
CA GLU A 323 -10.21 -9.68 19.11
C GLU A 323 -8.91 -9.96 19.86
N LEU A 324 -8.41 -8.94 20.57
CA LEU A 324 -7.35 -9.07 21.57
C LEU A 324 -7.91 -8.76 22.97
N ILE A 325 -7.85 -9.75 23.87
CA ILE A 325 -8.32 -9.60 25.25
C ILE A 325 -7.15 -9.76 26.23
N VAL A 326 -6.84 -8.72 26.99
CA VAL A 326 -5.81 -8.71 28.04
C VAL A 326 -6.47 -8.83 29.42
N ASN A 327 -6.46 -10.04 29.99
CA ASN A 327 -7.04 -10.31 31.31
C ASN A 327 -6.02 -10.20 32.46
N ASP A 328 -4.73 -10.39 32.18
CA ASP A 328 -3.65 -10.33 33.17
C ASP A 328 -2.67 -9.20 32.86
N MET A 329 -1.58 -9.45 32.11
CA MET A 329 -0.59 -8.43 31.80
C MET A 329 -0.05 -8.57 30.37
N LEU A 330 0.00 -7.47 29.62
CA LEU A 330 0.81 -7.28 28.42
C LEU A 330 1.93 -6.32 28.78
N ARG A 331 3.18 -6.76 28.76
CA ARG A 331 4.34 -5.92 29.09
C ARG A 331 5.25 -5.78 27.89
N VAL A 332 5.66 -4.55 27.59
CA VAL A 332 6.70 -4.25 26.60
C VAL A 332 8.01 -4.04 27.35
N GLU A 333 9.05 -4.80 27.07
CA GLU A 333 10.37 -4.66 27.70
C GLU A 333 11.43 -4.19 26.72
N ASN A 334 12.54 -3.68 27.27
CA ASN A 334 13.74 -3.31 26.52
C ASN A 334 13.48 -2.24 25.45
N ALA A 335 12.53 -1.36 25.72
CA ALA A 335 12.10 -0.30 24.82
C ALA A 335 13.17 0.80 24.60
N GLU A 336 13.91 1.15 25.67
CA GLU A 336 14.99 2.13 25.61
C GLU A 336 16.32 1.54 25.09
N GLN A 337 16.46 1.40 23.77
CA GLN A 337 17.73 0.98 23.14
C GLN A 337 18.57 2.17 22.65
N PRO A 338 19.89 2.22 22.93
CA PRO A 338 20.75 3.31 22.47
C PRO A 338 20.77 3.48 20.93
N GLY A 339 20.10 4.52 20.44
CA GLY A 339 20.07 4.85 19.01
C GLY A 339 19.04 4.05 18.21
N ALA A 340 18.13 3.35 18.87
CA ALA A 340 16.99 2.67 18.27
C ALA A 340 15.69 3.21 18.89
N ASN A 341 14.63 3.28 18.10
CA ASN A 341 13.29 3.63 18.57
C ASN A 341 12.37 2.45 18.25
N HIS A 342 12.51 1.39 19.04
CA HIS A 342 11.73 0.17 18.82
C HIS A 342 10.36 0.31 19.45
N SER A 343 9.35 -0.33 18.88
CA SER A 343 7.99 -0.31 19.43
C SER A 343 7.26 -1.63 19.17
N LEU A 344 6.32 -1.94 20.05
CA LEU A 344 5.26 -2.89 19.80
C LEU A 344 4.11 -2.17 19.08
N GLN A 345 3.82 -2.58 17.86
CA GLN A 345 2.74 -2.07 17.03
C GLN A 345 1.65 -3.13 16.93
N VAL A 346 0.50 -2.88 17.55
CA VAL A 346 -0.66 -3.78 17.55
C VAL A 346 -1.72 -3.22 16.61
N TYR A 347 -2.04 -3.93 15.54
CA TYR A 347 -3.10 -3.57 14.60
C TYR A 347 -4.30 -4.47 14.83
N VAL A 348 -5.41 -3.90 15.28
CA VAL A 348 -6.63 -4.64 15.63
C VAL A 348 -7.76 -4.22 14.70
N ARG A 349 -8.41 -5.18 14.04
CA ARG A 349 -9.50 -4.86 13.09
C ARG A 349 -10.87 -4.67 13.76
N ASP A 350 -11.24 -5.52 14.73
CA ASP A 350 -12.59 -5.54 15.31
C ASP A 350 -12.63 -5.11 16.79
N GLY A 351 -11.76 -5.59 17.67
CA GLY A 351 -11.71 -4.98 19.01
C GLY A 351 -10.61 -5.40 19.97
N MET A 352 -10.33 -4.52 20.93
CA MET A 352 -9.39 -4.77 22.01
C MET A 352 -10.05 -4.51 23.36
N LYS A 353 -9.86 -5.45 24.30
CA LYS A 353 -10.34 -5.34 25.68
C LYS A 353 -9.21 -5.54 26.68
N ILE A 354 -9.08 -4.62 27.62
CA ILE A 354 -8.09 -4.66 28.70
C ILE A 354 -8.84 -4.74 30.03
N ASP A 355 -8.88 -5.94 30.61
CA ASP A 355 -9.36 -6.18 31.97
C ASP A 355 -8.21 -6.20 33.00
N GLY A 356 -6.98 -6.46 32.55
CA GLY A 356 -5.72 -6.42 33.32
C GLY A 356 -4.89 -5.17 33.04
N GLU A 357 -3.58 -5.33 32.87
CA GLU A 357 -2.61 -4.25 32.67
C GLU A 357 -1.91 -4.38 31.30
N ALA A 358 -1.65 -3.26 30.62
CA ALA A 358 -0.86 -3.20 29.40
C ALA A 358 0.10 -2.01 29.50
N CYS A 359 1.40 -2.23 29.57
CA CYS A 359 2.37 -1.17 29.88
C CYS A 359 3.75 -1.35 29.26
N VAL A 360 4.58 -0.32 29.38
CA VAL A 360 5.99 -0.30 28.99
C VAL A 360 6.85 -0.42 30.26
N ASP A 361 7.81 -1.35 30.24
CA ASP A 361 8.62 -1.73 31.39
C ASP A 361 7.76 -2.06 32.64
N ASP A 362 7.86 -1.32 33.76
CA ASP A 362 7.09 -1.61 34.97
C ASP A 362 5.80 -0.78 35.00
N CYS A 363 4.62 -1.42 35.07
CA CYS A 363 3.30 -0.78 35.16
C CYS A 363 3.07 0.04 36.46
N SER A 364 4.13 0.41 37.17
CA SER A 364 4.09 1.10 38.46
C SER A 364 5.10 2.23 38.62
N ASP A 365 5.97 2.47 37.62
CA ASP A 365 6.95 3.55 37.64
C ASP A 365 6.36 4.84 37.02
N ASP A 366 6.86 6.01 37.46
CA ASP A 366 6.44 7.34 36.95
C ASP A 366 7.21 7.75 35.67
N ASP A 367 8.08 6.88 35.16
CA ASP A 367 8.86 7.11 33.94
C ASP A 367 8.10 6.52 32.74
N ASP A 368 6.93 7.10 32.46
CA ASP A 368 6.04 6.68 31.36
C ASP A 368 6.72 7.00 30.00
N ASP A 369 6.91 6.00 29.15
CA ASP A 369 7.27 6.21 27.73
C ASP A 369 6.29 5.46 26.83
N SER A 370 5.10 6.04 26.76
CA SER A 370 3.94 5.55 26.02
C SER A 370 4.19 5.41 24.51
N ARG A 371 5.33 5.87 23.97
CA ARG A 371 5.67 5.76 22.54
C ARG A 371 5.92 4.32 22.11
N HIS A 372 6.24 3.44 23.05
CA HIS A 372 6.70 2.09 22.74
C HIS A 372 5.57 1.05 22.66
N LEU A 373 4.40 1.32 23.24
CA LEU A 373 3.17 0.55 23.01
C LEU A 373 2.21 1.33 22.11
N GLN A 374 2.06 0.89 20.86
CA GLN A 374 1.24 1.56 19.86
C GLN A 374 0.09 0.66 19.42
N VAL A 375 -1.15 1.09 19.64
CA VAL A 375 -2.35 0.34 19.26
C VAL A 375 -3.10 1.09 18.16
N TYR A 376 -3.31 0.41 17.05
CA TYR A 376 -3.96 0.91 15.85
C TYR A 376 -5.26 0.15 15.63
N GLY A 377 -6.37 0.88 15.48
CA GLY A 377 -7.68 0.32 15.19
C GLY A 377 -8.31 0.92 13.94
N THR A 378 -9.27 0.20 13.38
CA THR A 378 -10.18 0.70 12.36
C THR A 378 -11.20 1.69 12.97
N SER A 379 -11.93 2.41 12.12
CA SER A 379 -13.06 3.27 12.47
C SER A 379 -14.15 2.54 13.26
N ASP A 380 -14.23 1.22 13.11
CA ASP A 380 -15.23 0.33 13.70
C ASP A 380 -14.69 -0.45 14.90
N THR A 381 -13.39 -0.31 15.21
CA THR A 381 -12.76 -1.06 16.30
C THR A 381 -13.34 -0.65 17.65
N HIS A 382 -13.83 -1.63 18.39
CA HIS A 382 -14.31 -1.42 19.76
C HIS A 382 -13.15 -1.50 20.76
N PHE A 383 -13.03 -0.50 21.65
CA PHE A 383 -12.08 -0.53 22.76
C PHE A 383 -12.81 -0.60 24.10
N GLY A 384 -12.35 -1.47 24.98
CA GLY A 384 -12.89 -1.60 26.33
C GLY A 384 -11.77 -1.71 27.37
N VAL A 385 -11.71 -0.78 28.33
CA VAL A 385 -10.77 -0.85 29.44
C VAL A 385 -11.54 -0.93 30.77
N GLY A 386 -11.41 -2.02 31.55
CA GLY A 386 -12.03 -2.07 32.87
C GLY A 386 -12.46 -3.44 33.42
N THR A 387 -13.51 -3.43 34.26
CA THR A 387 -14.00 -4.54 35.12
C THR A 387 -13.13 -4.90 36.34
N GLY A 388 -11.87 -4.47 36.39
CA GLY A 388 -10.93 -4.68 37.50
C GLY A 388 -10.21 -3.40 37.96
N ARG A 389 -8.97 -3.59 38.42
CA ARG A 389 -7.91 -2.58 38.32
C ARG A 389 -7.28 -2.81 36.96
N SER A 390 -7.51 -1.88 36.04
CA SER A 390 -7.00 -2.02 34.68
C SER A 390 -6.14 -0.81 34.35
N TYR A 391 -5.02 -1.06 33.67
CA TYR A 391 -4.02 -0.06 33.34
C TYR A 391 -3.68 -0.17 31.86
N PHE A 392 -3.53 0.98 31.19
CA PHE A 392 -3.00 1.04 29.84
C PHE A 392 -2.02 2.22 29.75
N GLU A 393 -0.78 1.93 29.38
CA GLU A 393 0.25 2.91 29.06
C GLU A 393 0.61 2.75 27.58
N GLY A 394 0.38 3.78 26.78
CA GLY A 394 0.63 3.70 25.33
C GLY A 394 -0.17 4.70 24.51
N ILE A 395 -0.15 4.50 23.19
CA ILE A 395 -1.05 5.23 22.28
C ILE A 395 -2.15 4.35 21.70
N ILE A 396 -3.33 4.93 21.50
CA ILE A 396 -4.44 4.33 20.75
C ILE A 396 -4.79 5.26 19.59
N TYR A 397 -4.79 4.76 18.36
CA TYR A 397 -5.22 5.48 17.17
C TYR A 397 -6.29 4.67 16.43
N ALA A 398 -7.55 5.11 16.54
CA ALA A 398 -8.68 4.53 15.84
C ALA A 398 -9.74 5.59 15.53
N PRO A 399 -9.40 6.69 14.84
CA PRO A 399 -10.36 7.71 14.51
C PRO A 399 -11.37 7.18 13.48
N SER A 400 -12.61 7.67 13.54
CA SER A 400 -13.67 7.36 12.57
C SER A 400 -13.71 8.33 11.39
N GLY A 401 -12.70 9.20 11.24
CA GLY A 401 -12.71 10.29 10.26
C GLY A 401 -13.91 11.23 10.45
N ASP A 402 -14.75 11.32 9.42
CA ASP A 402 -15.97 12.14 9.41
C ASP A 402 -17.20 11.45 9.99
N GLU A 403 -17.10 10.17 10.33
CA GLU A 403 -18.23 9.39 10.79
C GLU A 403 -18.47 9.58 12.28
N SER A 404 -19.74 9.71 12.66
CA SER A 404 -20.13 9.74 14.07
C SER A 404 -20.33 8.31 14.58
N TRP A 405 -19.72 7.98 15.72
CA TRP A 405 -19.96 6.70 16.37
C TRP A 405 -21.36 6.63 17.01
N ASP A 406 -22.22 5.72 16.55
CA ASP A 406 -23.56 5.48 17.10
C ASP A 406 -23.82 4.02 17.53
N GLU A 407 -22.80 3.17 17.45
CA GLU A 407 -22.89 1.75 17.80
C GLU A 407 -22.70 1.46 19.29
N GLU A 408 -23.33 0.39 19.79
CA GLU A 408 -23.07 -0.09 21.15
C GLU A 408 -21.73 -0.83 21.21
N ASN A 409 -20.84 -0.41 22.11
CA ASN A 409 -19.59 -1.08 22.39
C ASN A 409 -19.82 -2.54 22.79
N LYS A 410 -19.22 -3.47 22.06
CA LYS A 410 -19.41 -4.91 22.23
C LYS A 410 -19.02 -5.44 23.61
N TYR A 411 -18.10 -4.77 24.33
CA TYR A 411 -17.67 -5.22 25.66
C TYR A 411 -18.55 -4.71 26.79
N PHE A 412 -19.21 -3.56 26.60
CA PHE A 412 -19.74 -2.80 27.72
C PHE A 412 -21.16 -2.24 27.54
N GLU A 413 -21.83 -2.52 26.41
CA GLU A 413 -23.22 -2.11 26.11
C GLU A 413 -23.41 -0.59 26.32
N LYS A 414 -22.47 0.20 25.79
CA LYS A 414 -22.48 1.67 25.85
C LYS A 414 -22.18 2.22 24.48
N THR A 415 -22.89 3.26 24.08
CA THR A 415 -22.65 3.93 22.79
C THR A 415 -21.40 4.81 22.88
N ALA A 416 -20.24 4.19 22.67
CA ALA A 416 -18.96 4.85 22.45
C ALA A 416 -17.93 3.84 21.90
N GLN A 417 -16.94 4.33 21.16
CA GLN A 417 -15.87 3.50 20.61
C GLN A 417 -14.95 2.99 21.73
N LEU A 418 -14.46 3.91 22.57
CA LEU A 418 -13.71 3.61 23.78
C LEU A 418 -14.62 3.66 24.99
N VAL A 419 -14.68 2.58 25.76
CA VAL A 419 -15.46 2.55 26.99
C VAL A 419 -14.58 2.18 28.18
N MET A 420 -14.51 3.08 29.16
CA MET A 420 -13.79 2.89 30.41
C MET A 420 -14.75 2.57 31.56
N LYS A 421 -14.45 1.53 32.35
CA LYS A 421 -15.26 1.13 33.50
C LYS A 421 -14.44 0.75 34.73
N SER A 422 -14.87 1.26 35.89
CA SER A 422 -14.37 0.89 37.23
C SER A 422 -13.09 1.63 37.63
N LYS A 423 -12.05 0.93 38.12
CA LYS A 423 -10.75 1.53 38.50
C LYS A 423 -9.83 1.36 37.31
N THR A 424 -9.74 2.38 36.48
CA THR A 424 -9.09 2.30 35.19
C THR A 424 -8.24 3.53 35.00
N ASP A 425 -6.97 3.32 34.70
CA ASP A 425 -6.03 4.39 34.48
C ASP A 425 -5.44 4.22 33.06
N ILE A 426 -5.39 5.32 32.31
CA ILE A 426 -4.75 5.41 30.99
C ILE A 426 -3.66 6.47 31.12
N ASP A 427 -2.42 6.10 30.84
CA ASP A 427 -1.31 7.02 30.67
C ASP A 427 -0.86 6.99 29.20
N GLY A 428 -0.66 8.16 28.59
CA GLY A 428 -0.35 8.26 27.17
C GLY A 428 -1.39 9.05 26.38
N SER A 429 -1.76 8.57 25.18
CA SER A 429 -2.70 9.30 24.32
C SER A 429 -3.67 8.40 23.54
N ALA A 430 -4.94 8.79 23.44
CA ALA A 430 -5.91 8.11 22.57
C ALA A 430 -6.62 9.05 21.62
N VAL A 431 -6.69 8.68 20.34
CA VAL A 431 -7.47 9.34 19.30
C VAL A 431 -8.54 8.38 18.82
N VAL A 432 -9.78 8.60 19.27
CA VAL A 432 -10.94 7.74 18.99
C VAL A 432 -12.16 8.59 18.69
N SER A 433 -13.15 8.07 17.99
CA SER A 433 -14.39 8.78 17.66
C SER A 433 -15.16 9.24 18.89
N SER A 434 -15.27 8.37 19.90
CA SER A 434 -16.06 8.66 21.09
C SER A 434 -15.60 7.89 22.31
N ILE A 435 -15.82 8.49 23.48
CA ILE A 435 -15.50 7.87 24.77
C ILE A 435 -16.71 7.84 25.72
N HIS A 436 -16.87 6.74 26.45
CA HIS A 436 -17.77 6.66 27.60
C HIS A 436 -17.00 6.30 28.87
N VAL A 437 -17.01 7.18 29.87
CA VAL A 437 -16.37 6.92 31.16
C VAL A 437 -17.40 6.65 32.24
N LYS A 438 -17.31 5.48 32.86
CA LYS A 438 -18.12 5.10 34.02
C LYS A 438 -17.23 4.80 35.22
N THR A 439 -17.04 5.83 36.05
CA THR A 439 -16.34 5.71 37.33
C THR A 439 -17.13 4.85 38.32
N GLY A 440 -16.50 3.83 38.88
CA GLY A 440 -17.04 3.00 39.95
C GLY A 440 -16.82 3.58 41.35
N LYS A 441 -16.74 2.72 42.37
CA LYS A 441 -16.17 3.10 43.68
C LYS A 441 -14.63 3.03 43.59
N GLY A 442 -14.03 4.02 42.94
CA GLY A 442 -12.60 4.11 42.70
C GLY A 442 -12.29 5.31 41.80
N SER A 443 -11.01 5.66 41.71
CA SER A 443 -10.52 6.62 40.73
C SER A 443 -10.45 5.95 39.36
N THR A 444 -10.79 6.74 38.35
CA THR A 444 -10.43 6.51 36.96
C THR A 444 -9.60 7.72 36.57
N SER A 445 -8.38 7.54 36.04
CA SER A 445 -7.61 8.64 35.47
C SER A 445 -7.29 8.45 34.00
N VAL A 446 -7.12 9.59 33.33
CA VAL A 446 -6.49 9.71 32.03
C VAL A 446 -5.43 10.78 32.20
N SER A 447 -4.16 10.39 32.04
CA SER A 447 -3.01 11.28 32.13
C SER A 447 -2.32 11.33 30.78
N TYR A 448 -1.93 12.53 30.37
CA TYR A 448 -1.12 12.72 29.18
C TYR A 448 0.35 12.48 29.52
N ASP A 449 1.02 11.67 28.69
CA ASP A 449 2.46 11.46 28.76
C ASP A 449 3.19 12.55 27.96
N GLU A 450 4.04 13.34 28.62
CA GLU A 450 4.82 14.42 28.01
C GLU A 450 5.85 13.91 26.98
N SER A 451 6.21 12.61 27.00
CA SER A 451 7.07 11.98 25.98
C SER A 451 6.46 12.04 24.57
N LEU A 452 5.13 12.21 24.48
CA LEU A 452 4.36 12.30 23.25
C LEU A 452 4.33 13.71 22.64
N ASP A 453 4.97 14.70 23.25
CA ASP A 453 5.05 16.06 22.67
C ASP A 453 5.81 16.01 21.33
N SER A 454 5.17 16.52 20.28
CA SER A 454 5.68 16.45 18.90
C SER A 454 5.96 15.00 18.41
N PHE A 455 5.38 13.98 19.06
CA PHE A 455 5.52 12.60 18.61
C PHE A 455 4.69 12.36 17.34
N SER A 456 5.31 11.71 16.36
CA SER A 456 4.68 11.20 15.16
C SER A 456 5.14 9.75 15.01
N PRO A 457 4.27 8.76 15.26
CA PRO A 457 4.66 7.37 15.13
C PRO A 457 4.92 7.04 13.66
N GLU A 458 6.03 6.35 13.43
CA GLU A 458 6.28 5.72 12.14
C GLU A 458 5.54 4.39 12.12
N MET A 459 4.43 4.31 11.39
CA MET A 459 3.87 3.01 11.03
C MET A 459 4.90 2.31 10.15
N ASN A 460 5.55 1.28 10.68
CA ASN A 460 6.54 0.49 9.96
C ASN A 460 6.49 -0.98 10.45
N PRO A 461 5.39 -1.67 10.17
CA PRO A 461 5.20 -3.02 10.63
C PRO A 461 6.22 -3.95 9.99
N ASN A 462 6.85 -4.78 10.81
CA ASN A 462 7.66 -5.86 10.31
C ASN A 462 6.80 -6.81 9.47
N GLY A 463 7.36 -7.28 8.36
CA GLY A 463 6.66 -8.18 7.45
C GLY A 463 5.59 -7.51 6.58
N TYR A 464 5.42 -6.19 6.65
CA TYR A 464 4.53 -5.45 5.77
C TYR A 464 5.25 -4.27 5.14
N VAL A 465 5.31 -4.22 3.81
CA VAL A 465 5.99 -3.14 3.09
C VAL A 465 4.96 -2.13 2.62
N PHE A 466 5.02 -0.92 3.19
CA PHE A 466 4.09 0.14 2.81
C PHE A 466 4.24 0.56 1.34
N PRO A 467 3.13 0.91 0.69
CA PRO A 467 3.17 1.64 -0.56
C PRO A 467 3.94 2.96 -0.43
N PRO A 468 4.55 3.44 -1.52
CA PRO A 468 5.19 4.75 -1.55
C PRO A 468 4.21 5.89 -1.27
N ARG A 469 4.68 6.98 -0.66
CA ARG A 469 3.84 8.18 -0.45
C ARG A 469 3.27 8.74 -1.75
N LEU A 470 2.07 9.29 -1.72
CA LEU A 470 1.46 9.93 -2.89
C LEU A 470 0.66 11.17 -2.47
N SER A 471 1.04 12.34 -2.96
CA SER A 471 0.31 13.59 -2.74
C SER A 471 -0.51 13.99 -3.97
N TYR A 472 -0.01 13.70 -5.17
CA TYR A 472 -0.65 14.11 -6.42
C TYR A 472 -0.70 12.97 -7.44
N LEU A 473 -1.85 12.79 -8.05
CA LEU A 473 -2.08 11.86 -9.15
C LEU A 473 -2.41 12.62 -10.44
N ASN A 474 -1.60 12.44 -11.47
CA ASN A 474 -1.82 12.99 -12.80
C ASN A 474 -2.17 11.87 -13.77
N LEU A 475 -3.45 11.78 -14.15
CA LEU A 475 -3.92 10.84 -15.17
C LEU A 475 -4.23 11.61 -16.46
N ALA A 476 -3.73 11.10 -17.58
CA ALA A 476 -4.06 11.65 -18.90
C ALA A 476 -4.35 10.50 -19.86
N GLU A 477 -5.44 10.60 -20.61
CA GLU A 477 -5.84 9.60 -21.60
C GLU A 477 -5.70 10.17 -23.01
N HIS A 478 -4.87 9.54 -23.83
CA HIS A 478 -4.61 10.00 -25.19
C HIS A 478 -5.01 8.94 -26.21
N SER A 479 -6.04 9.24 -27.00
CA SER A 479 -6.48 8.38 -28.09
C SER A 479 -5.77 8.72 -29.40
N ILE A 480 -5.15 7.73 -30.03
CA ILE A 480 -4.41 7.87 -31.28
C ILE A 480 -4.96 6.88 -32.33
N GLU A 481 -5.18 7.38 -33.55
CA GLU A 481 -5.36 6.56 -34.75
C GLU A 481 -4.00 6.39 -35.45
N VAL A 482 -3.73 5.17 -35.90
CA VAL A 482 -2.52 4.79 -36.66
C VAL A 482 -2.93 4.22 -37.99
N LYS A 483 -2.23 4.58 -39.08
CA LYS A 483 -2.45 4.03 -40.42
C LYS A 483 -1.23 4.21 -41.32
N ASN A 484 -1.05 3.32 -42.30
CA ASN A 484 -0.15 3.56 -43.43
C ASN A 484 -0.63 4.72 -44.31
N THR A 485 0.31 5.45 -44.93
CA THR A 485 0.01 6.58 -45.84
C THR A 485 0.31 6.30 -47.30
#